data_AF-A0A935GEK1-F1
#
_entry.id   AF-A0A935GEK1-F1
#
_cell.length_a   1.000
_cell.length_b   1.000
_cell.length_c   1.000
_cell.angle_alpha   90.00
_cell.angle_beta   90.00
_cell.angle_gamma   90.00
#
_symmetry.space_group_name_H-M   'P 1'
#
loop_
_entity.id
_entity.type
_entity.pdbx_description
1 polymer ?
#
loop_
_entity_poly.entity_id
_entity_poly.type
_entity_poly.pdbx_seq_one_letter_code
_entity_poly.pdbx_strand_id
1 'polypeptide(L)'
;MSNQGYHIPVLLKEVKNEVPLLDRGIYVDATFGSGGHSQAILSIISKKSKLFPVDFILADLGLSSHHIETDIRGFSFMSDVPLDMRMNQEQQINAKEILNNFSEDELIQIFRNYGNVPFAKSLAHDIVNSRKTKPIKTSSELNDLALKYILKGKEFKNLAKVYQALRIAVNNEVDNLKMLIDEAYKSLNPGGKLCIITFNSLEDQIVKNELRKK
;
A
#
# COMPACT_ATOMS: atom_id res chain seq x y z
N MET A 1 41.67 13.41 -30.87
CA MET A 1 40.31 13.98 -30.81
C MET A 1 39.48 13.10 -29.89
N SER A 2 39.18 13.63 -28.70
CA SER A 2 38.36 13.01 -27.67
C SER A 2 36.92 12.83 -28.17
N ASN A 3 36.38 11.61 -28.18
CA ASN A 3 34.94 11.43 -28.23
C ASN A 3 34.44 11.03 -26.84
N GLN A 4 33.57 11.88 -26.30
CA GLN A 4 33.09 11.91 -24.92
C GLN A 4 32.37 10.61 -24.53
N GLY A 5 32.52 10.21 -23.26
CA GLY A 5 31.93 8.99 -22.71
C GLY A 5 30.41 8.97 -22.81
N TYR A 6 29.88 8.02 -23.59
CA TYR A 6 28.47 7.68 -23.56
C TYR A 6 28.12 7.07 -22.21
N HIS A 7 27.14 7.66 -21.51
CA HIS A 7 26.63 7.11 -20.26
C HIS A 7 25.83 5.84 -20.54
N ILE A 8 26.37 4.69 -20.11
CA ILE A 8 25.66 3.41 -20.17
C ILE A 8 24.67 3.38 -18.99
N PRO A 9 23.36 3.22 -19.24
CA PRO A 9 22.38 3.16 -18.17
C PRO A 9 22.62 1.98 -17.22
N VAL A 10 22.42 2.21 -15.93
CA VAL A 10 22.68 1.23 -14.87
C VAL A 10 21.66 0.09 -14.96
N LEU A 11 22.11 -1.17 -14.88
CA LEU A 11 21.28 -2.39 -15.01
C LEU A 11 20.52 -2.54 -16.35
N LEU A 12 21.07 -2.00 -17.43
CA LEU A 12 20.45 -2.04 -18.77
C LEU A 12 20.09 -3.46 -19.23
N LYS A 13 20.94 -4.46 -18.95
CA LYS A 13 20.76 -5.83 -19.44
C LYS A 13 19.62 -6.53 -18.71
N GLU A 14 19.54 -6.32 -17.41
CA GLU A 14 18.54 -6.84 -16.51
C GLU A 14 17.16 -6.27 -16.88
N VAL A 15 17.06 -4.95 -17.09
CA VAL A 15 15.81 -4.31 -17.54
C VAL A 15 15.34 -4.89 -18.87
N LYS A 16 16.22 -5.11 -19.86
CA LYS A 16 15.83 -5.70 -21.15
C LYS A 16 15.29 -7.13 -21.04
N ASN A 17 15.74 -7.88 -20.04
CA ASN A 17 15.32 -9.27 -19.84
C ASN A 17 13.99 -9.38 -19.09
N GLU A 18 13.69 -8.41 -18.22
CA GLU A 18 12.50 -8.43 -17.36
C GLU A 18 11.31 -7.65 -17.94
N VAL A 19 11.54 -6.77 -18.93
CA VAL A 19 10.46 -6.01 -19.57
C VAL A 19 9.52 -6.96 -20.33
N PRO A 20 8.23 -7.02 -19.98
CA PRO A 20 7.27 -7.89 -20.64
C PRO A 20 7.07 -7.44 -22.09
N LEU A 21 7.27 -8.34 -23.05
CA LEU A 21 7.16 -8.06 -24.49
C LEU A 21 5.74 -8.33 -25.01
N LEU A 22 4.90 -7.30 -24.97
CA LEU A 22 3.51 -7.37 -25.43
C LEU A 22 3.40 -6.94 -26.90
N ASP A 23 2.52 -7.58 -27.68
CA ASP A 23 2.32 -7.20 -29.11
C ASP A 23 1.73 -5.77 -29.23
N ARG A 24 0.98 -5.30 -28.22
CA ARG A 24 0.39 -3.94 -28.16
C ARG A 24 0.49 -3.33 -26.76
N GLY A 25 1.67 -3.38 -26.15
CA GLY A 25 1.90 -2.80 -24.82
C GLY A 25 1.95 -1.27 -24.85
N ILE A 26 1.43 -0.65 -23.78
CA ILE A 26 1.70 0.75 -23.46
C ILE A 26 2.74 0.75 -22.35
N TYR A 27 3.88 1.35 -22.63
CA TYR A 27 4.98 1.45 -21.69
C TYR A 27 5.13 2.92 -21.30
N VAL A 28 5.38 3.17 -20.02
CA VAL A 28 5.64 4.52 -19.48
C VAL A 28 7.07 4.52 -18.97
N ASP A 29 7.92 5.37 -19.55
CA ASP A 29 9.25 5.61 -18.99
C ASP A 29 9.15 6.70 -17.94
N ALA A 30 9.19 6.26 -16.70
CA ALA A 30 9.06 7.10 -15.54
C ALA A 30 10.31 7.97 -15.30
N THR A 31 11.40 7.83 -16.03
CA THR A 31 12.66 8.55 -15.74
C THR A 31 13.44 8.77 -17.02
N PHE A 32 12.87 9.49 -17.99
CA PHE A 32 13.41 9.61 -19.35
C PHE A 32 14.90 10.01 -19.38
N GLY A 33 15.37 10.88 -18.48
CA GLY A 33 16.79 11.21 -18.33
C GLY A 33 17.46 11.61 -19.65
N SER A 34 18.59 10.98 -20.01
CA SER A 34 19.24 11.14 -21.33
C SER A 34 18.70 10.18 -22.41
N GLY A 35 17.59 9.48 -22.16
CA GLY A 35 16.90 8.59 -23.10
C GLY A 35 17.50 7.19 -23.27
N GLY A 36 18.52 6.82 -22.48
CA GLY A 36 19.26 5.56 -22.68
C GLY A 36 18.44 4.30 -22.44
N HIS A 37 17.64 4.26 -21.36
CA HIS A 37 16.72 3.14 -21.09
C HIS A 37 15.54 3.13 -22.08
N SER A 38 14.98 4.30 -22.39
CA SER A 38 13.89 4.46 -23.37
C SER A 38 14.29 3.90 -24.74
N GLN A 39 15.51 4.20 -25.21
CA GLN A 39 16.02 3.71 -26.48
C GLN A 39 16.25 2.18 -26.47
N ALA A 40 16.73 1.64 -25.37
CA ALA A 40 16.92 0.20 -25.22
C ALA A 40 15.58 -0.56 -25.16
N ILE A 41 14.56 0.00 -24.50
CA ILE A 41 13.20 -0.56 -24.45
C ILE A 41 12.54 -0.48 -25.84
N LEU A 42 12.62 0.68 -26.52
CA LEU A 42 12.16 0.85 -27.90
C LEU A 42 12.82 -0.13 -28.88
N SER A 43 14.05 -0.59 -28.61
CA SER A 43 14.75 -1.57 -29.45
C SER A 43 14.21 -3.00 -29.35
N ILE A 44 13.45 -3.33 -28.31
CA ILE A 44 12.99 -4.70 -28.04
C ILE A 44 11.47 -4.86 -28.01
N ILE A 45 10.69 -3.80 -27.77
CA ILE A 45 9.23 -3.88 -27.81
C ILE A 45 8.70 -3.99 -29.25
N SER A 46 7.50 -4.56 -29.42
CA SER A 46 6.84 -4.67 -30.73
C SER A 46 6.69 -3.30 -31.40
N LYS A 47 6.84 -3.23 -32.73
CA LYS A 47 6.62 -2.00 -33.53
C LYS A 47 5.20 -1.45 -33.43
N LYS A 48 4.25 -2.23 -32.91
CA LYS A 48 2.87 -1.80 -32.63
C LYS A 48 2.67 -1.25 -31.21
N SER A 49 3.66 -1.41 -30.34
CA SER A 49 3.68 -0.86 -28.98
C SER A 49 4.19 0.58 -28.98
N LYS A 50 3.84 1.35 -27.95
CA LYS A 50 4.20 2.77 -27.84
C LYS A 50 4.77 3.10 -26.47
N LEU A 51 5.78 3.96 -26.45
CA LEU A 51 6.41 4.51 -25.26
C LEU A 51 6.07 6.00 -25.21
N PHE A 52 5.48 6.48 -24.10
CA PHE A 52 5.10 7.88 -23.94
C PHE A 52 5.65 8.47 -22.64
N PRO A 53 6.26 9.66 -22.67
CA PRO A 53 6.28 10.54 -21.51
C PRO A 53 4.86 11.06 -21.25
N VAL A 54 4.51 11.34 -19.98
CA VAL A 54 3.15 11.76 -19.60
C VAL A 54 3.13 13.16 -19.01
N ASP A 55 2.18 13.98 -19.47
CA ASP A 55 2.02 15.37 -18.99
C ASP A 55 1.12 15.48 -17.76
N PHE A 56 0.26 14.48 -17.54
CA PHE A 56 -0.71 14.44 -16.45
C PHE A 56 -0.97 13.01 -15.97
N ILE A 57 -0.90 12.81 -14.66
CA ILE A 57 -1.27 11.56 -13.99
C ILE A 57 -2.39 11.85 -12.99
N LEU A 58 -3.48 11.07 -13.07
CA LEU A 58 -4.59 11.05 -12.11
C LEU A 58 -4.62 9.69 -11.41
N ALA A 59 -4.55 9.70 -10.08
CA ALA A 59 -4.74 8.52 -9.25
C ALA A 59 -5.97 8.69 -8.35
N ASP A 60 -6.94 7.78 -8.49
CA ASP A 60 -8.09 7.63 -7.60
C ASP A 60 -7.82 6.45 -6.66
N LEU A 61 -7.52 6.77 -5.40
CA LEU A 61 -7.08 5.79 -4.39
C LEU A 61 -8.23 5.16 -3.61
N GLY A 62 -9.47 5.38 -4.03
CA GLY A 62 -10.64 4.81 -3.38
C GLY A 62 -10.67 3.29 -3.51
N LEU A 63 -11.01 2.59 -2.42
CA LEU A 63 -11.48 1.21 -2.53
C LEU A 63 -12.78 1.22 -3.34
N SER A 64 -12.86 0.40 -4.39
CA SER A 64 -14.15 0.12 -5.02
C SER A 64 -15.07 -0.50 -3.96
N SER A 65 -16.30 -0.01 -3.89
CA SER A 65 -17.35 -0.46 -2.95
C SER A 65 -17.55 -1.99 -2.96
N HIS A 66 -17.18 -2.66 -4.05
CA HIS A 66 -17.26 -4.12 -4.20
C HIS A 66 -16.28 -4.93 -3.33
N HIS A 67 -15.19 -4.34 -2.80
CA HIS A 67 -14.30 -5.06 -1.88
C HIS A 67 -14.76 -5.02 -0.42
N ILE A 68 -15.70 -4.12 -0.09
CA ILE A 68 -16.26 -3.98 1.26
C ILE A 68 -17.32 -5.06 1.56
N GLU A 69 -17.83 -5.77 0.54
CA GLU A 69 -18.93 -6.74 0.65
C GLU A 69 -18.50 -8.21 0.60
N THR A 70 -17.38 -8.57 1.23
CA THR A 70 -17.14 -9.97 1.61
C THR A 70 -16.94 -10.05 3.12
N ASP A 71 -18.07 -9.97 3.85
CA ASP A 71 -18.15 -10.08 5.30
C ASP A 71 -17.40 -11.34 5.80
N ILE A 72 -17.24 -12.35 4.94
CA ILE A 72 -16.51 -13.60 5.18
C ILE A 72 -14.97 -13.49 5.36
N ARG A 73 -14.32 -12.39 4.96
CA ARG A 73 -12.84 -12.27 4.99
C ARG A 73 -12.29 -11.46 6.16
N GLY A 74 -13.14 -11.10 7.12
CA GLY A 74 -12.72 -10.37 8.32
C GLY A 74 -12.39 -8.90 8.09
N PHE A 75 -12.85 -8.29 6.99
CA PHE A 75 -12.73 -6.84 6.78
C PHE A 75 -13.71 -6.03 7.66
N SER A 76 -14.74 -6.69 8.17
CA SER A 76 -15.81 -6.11 8.97
C SER A 76 -15.76 -6.64 10.39
N PHE A 77 -16.14 -5.78 11.34
CA PHE A 77 -16.31 -6.14 12.75
C PHE A 77 -17.76 -6.48 13.12
N MET A 78 -18.67 -6.46 12.14
CA MET A 78 -20.11 -6.66 12.36
C MET A 78 -20.52 -8.14 12.43
N SER A 79 -19.67 -9.03 11.94
CA SER A 79 -19.90 -10.47 11.88
C SER A 79 -18.70 -11.22 12.46
N ASP A 80 -18.92 -12.41 13.04
CA ASP A 80 -17.85 -13.27 13.56
C ASP A 80 -17.26 -14.16 12.47
N VAL A 81 -16.06 -13.81 12.01
CA VAL A 81 -15.40 -14.43 10.86
C VAL A 81 -13.90 -14.51 11.07
N PRO A 82 -13.18 -15.40 10.37
CA PRO A 82 -11.72 -15.45 10.42
C PRO A 82 -11.06 -14.13 10.01
N LEU A 83 -10.03 -13.73 10.76
CA LEU A 83 -9.24 -12.52 10.49
C LEU A 83 -8.20 -12.77 9.38
N ASP A 84 -8.62 -12.60 8.13
CA ASP A 84 -7.73 -12.62 6.96
C ASP A 84 -7.31 -11.20 6.55
N MET A 85 -8.27 -10.40 6.05
CA MET A 85 -8.05 -9.04 5.52
C MET A 85 -7.07 -8.90 4.33
N ARG A 86 -6.57 -9.99 3.72
CA ARG A 86 -5.74 -9.90 2.51
C ARG A 86 -6.58 -9.62 1.26
N MET A 87 -6.18 -8.59 0.51
CA MET A 87 -6.69 -8.34 -0.85
C MET A 87 -6.02 -9.27 -1.85
N ASN A 88 -4.71 -9.48 -1.74
CA ASN A 88 -3.97 -10.50 -2.50
C ASN A 88 -3.87 -11.80 -1.69
N GLN A 89 -4.54 -12.86 -2.17
CA GLN A 89 -4.57 -14.17 -1.50
C GLN A 89 -3.25 -14.94 -1.56
N GLU A 90 -2.33 -14.56 -2.45
CA GLU A 90 -0.99 -15.14 -2.54
C GLU A 90 -0.05 -14.60 -1.45
N GLN A 91 -0.43 -13.50 -0.78
CA GLN A 91 0.37 -12.91 0.27
C GLN A 91 0.38 -13.80 1.52
N GLN A 92 1.55 -13.96 2.14
CA GLN A 92 1.73 -14.83 3.30
C GLN A 92 1.17 -14.24 4.60
N ILE A 93 1.39 -12.94 4.83
CA ILE A 93 0.99 -12.28 6.07
C ILE A 93 -0.48 -11.83 5.96
N ASN A 94 -1.32 -12.28 6.89
CA ASN A 94 -2.72 -11.87 7.05
C ASN A 94 -2.96 -11.27 8.45
N ALA A 95 -4.16 -10.77 8.74
CA ALA A 95 -4.46 -10.10 10.00
C ALA A 95 -4.23 -11.02 11.22
N LYS A 96 -4.62 -12.29 11.14
CA LYS A 96 -4.33 -13.30 12.16
C LYS A 96 -2.82 -13.47 12.38
N GLU A 97 -2.01 -13.53 11.33
CA GLU A 97 -0.55 -13.64 11.47
C GLU A 97 0.06 -12.39 12.14
N ILE A 98 -0.39 -11.19 11.77
CA ILE A 98 0.04 -9.95 12.43
C ILE A 98 -0.28 -10.01 13.93
N LEU A 99 -1.54 -10.29 14.29
CA LEU A 99 -1.98 -10.30 15.68
C LEU A 99 -1.27 -11.36 16.53
N ASN A 100 -0.93 -12.51 15.95
CA ASN A 100 -0.34 -13.61 16.71
C ASN A 100 1.20 -13.60 16.75
N ASN A 101 1.87 -12.95 15.79
CA ASN A 101 3.33 -13.05 15.68
C ASN A 101 4.07 -11.72 15.86
N PHE A 102 3.47 -10.56 15.59
CA PHE A 102 4.17 -9.28 15.69
C PHE A 102 4.44 -8.91 17.16
N SER A 103 5.53 -8.22 17.44
CA SER A 103 5.85 -7.71 18.77
C SER A 103 4.82 -6.70 19.28
N GLU A 104 4.81 -6.45 20.58
CA GLU A 104 3.92 -5.44 21.18
C GLU A 104 4.16 -4.05 20.57
N ASP A 105 5.42 -3.66 20.38
CA ASP A 105 5.77 -2.36 19.78
C ASP A 105 5.30 -2.25 18.32
N GLU A 106 5.46 -3.30 17.51
CA GLU A 106 4.96 -3.31 16.13
C GLU A 106 3.43 -3.15 16.09
N LEU A 107 2.70 -3.85 16.95
CA LEU A 107 1.24 -3.70 17.06
C LEU A 107 0.85 -2.28 17.49
N ILE A 108 1.57 -1.70 18.45
CA ILE A 108 1.36 -0.30 18.87
C ILE A 108 1.53 0.64 17.69
N GLN A 109 2.59 0.47 16.88
CA GLN A 109 2.85 1.31 15.72
C GLN A 109 1.74 1.17 14.67
N ILE A 110 1.29 -0.06 14.38
CA ILE A 110 0.17 -0.30 13.46
C ILE A 110 -1.09 0.45 13.93
N PHE A 111 -1.53 0.22 15.17
CA PHE A 111 -2.77 0.80 15.67
C PHE A 111 -2.70 2.33 15.83
N ARG A 112 -1.53 2.88 16.17
CA ARG A 112 -1.34 4.34 16.25
C ARG A 112 -1.26 4.99 14.87
N ASN A 113 -0.36 4.50 14.02
CA ASN A 113 0.00 5.20 12.79
C ASN A 113 -1.04 5.00 11.69
N TYR A 114 -1.67 3.83 11.63
CA TYR A 114 -2.60 3.50 10.54
C TYR A 114 -4.07 3.71 10.92
N GLY A 115 -4.44 3.50 12.20
CA GLY A 115 -5.83 3.67 12.66
C GLY A 115 -6.07 4.87 13.57
N ASN A 116 -5.01 5.53 14.08
CA ASN A 116 -5.13 6.53 15.14
C ASN A 116 -6.02 6.03 16.30
N VAL A 117 -5.75 4.80 16.76
CA VAL A 117 -6.48 4.12 17.84
C VAL A 117 -6.04 4.70 19.19
N PRO A 118 -6.93 5.37 19.95
CA PRO A 118 -6.54 6.06 21.19
C PRO A 118 -5.95 5.13 22.26
N PHE A 119 -6.41 3.88 22.29
CA PHE A 119 -6.02 2.84 23.25
C PHE A 119 -5.05 1.81 22.64
N ALA A 120 -4.31 2.18 21.60
CA ALA A 120 -3.38 1.30 20.89
C ALA A 120 -2.41 0.54 21.82
N LYS A 121 -1.86 1.23 22.83
CA LYS A 121 -0.94 0.62 23.81
C LYS A 121 -1.60 -0.49 24.61
N SER A 122 -2.76 -0.21 25.19
CA SER A 122 -3.49 -1.18 25.99
C SER A 122 -3.99 -2.36 25.15
N LEU A 123 -4.50 -2.09 23.94
CA LEU A 123 -4.95 -3.14 23.03
C LEU A 123 -3.79 -4.07 22.61
N ALA A 124 -2.64 -3.51 22.22
CA ALA A 124 -1.47 -4.30 21.84
C ALA A 124 -0.98 -5.20 22.99
N HIS A 125 -0.94 -4.65 24.20
CA HIS A 125 -0.59 -5.40 25.41
C HIS A 125 -1.54 -6.58 25.66
N ASP A 126 -2.85 -6.34 25.58
CA ASP A 126 -3.88 -7.36 25.77
C ASP A 126 -3.83 -8.43 24.66
N ILE A 127 -3.55 -8.05 23.41
CA ILE A 127 -3.34 -8.99 22.30
C ILE A 127 -2.16 -9.92 22.60
N VAL A 128 -1.00 -9.36 22.96
CA VAL A 128 0.22 -10.13 23.24
C VAL A 128 0.06 -11.05 24.44
N ASN A 129 -0.69 -10.63 25.46
CA ASN A 129 -0.99 -11.48 26.61
C ASN A 129 -2.01 -12.56 26.28
N SER A 130 -3.09 -12.23 25.56
CA SER A 130 -4.13 -13.20 25.22
C SER A 130 -3.61 -14.30 24.31
N ARG A 131 -2.78 -13.97 23.31
CA ARG A 131 -2.26 -14.97 22.36
C ARG A 131 -1.33 -16.00 22.98
N LYS A 132 -0.79 -15.75 24.19
CA LYS A 132 0.01 -16.73 24.95
C LYS A 132 -0.82 -17.93 25.38
N THR A 133 -2.12 -17.74 25.62
CA THR A 133 -3.04 -18.79 26.07
C THR A 133 -3.97 -19.25 24.96
N LYS A 134 -4.46 -18.34 24.12
CA LYS A 134 -5.37 -18.63 23.02
C LYS A 134 -5.06 -17.71 21.82
N PRO A 135 -4.65 -18.27 20.66
CA PRO A 135 -4.44 -17.48 19.45
C PRO A 135 -5.72 -16.74 19.05
N ILE A 136 -5.56 -15.50 18.57
CA ILE A 136 -6.65 -14.65 18.09
C ILE A 136 -6.92 -14.99 16.63
N LYS A 137 -8.10 -15.52 16.33
CA LYS A 137 -8.47 -16.06 15.01
C LYS A 137 -9.63 -15.33 14.38
N THR A 138 -10.57 -14.82 15.18
CA THR A 138 -11.81 -14.23 14.66
C THR A 138 -12.01 -12.78 15.05
N SER A 139 -12.87 -12.10 14.30
CA SER A 139 -13.28 -10.72 14.55
C SER A 139 -13.88 -10.53 15.95
N SER A 140 -14.73 -11.46 16.43
CA SER A 140 -15.27 -11.37 17.80
C SER A 140 -14.17 -11.42 18.87
N GLU A 141 -13.17 -12.29 18.71
CA GLU A 141 -12.05 -12.39 19.66
C GLU A 141 -11.23 -11.10 19.72
N LEU A 142 -11.01 -10.44 18.57
CA LEU A 142 -10.37 -9.13 18.54
C LEU A 142 -11.28 -8.03 19.12
N ASN A 143 -12.57 -8.07 18.82
CA ASN A 143 -13.55 -7.12 19.32
C ASN A 143 -13.62 -7.17 20.85
N ASP A 144 -13.64 -8.36 21.46
CA ASP A 144 -13.67 -8.55 22.91
C ASP A 144 -12.48 -7.90 23.60
N LEU A 145 -11.30 -7.91 22.98
CA LEU A 145 -10.11 -7.23 23.51
C LEU A 145 -10.23 -5.70 23.38
N ALA A 146 -10.69 -5.20 22.22
CA ALA A 146 -10.80 -3.77 21.96
C ALA A 146 -11.92 -3.10 22.77
N LEU A 147 -13.06 -3.76 22.92
CA LEU A 147 -14.25 -3.22 23.57
C LEU A 147 -14.04 -2.90 25.06
N LYS A 148 -13.06 -3.53 25.73
CA LYS A 148 -12.67 -3.20 27.11
C LYS A 148 -12.28 -1.73 27.30
N TYR A 149 -11.80 -1.08 26.25
CA TYR A 149 -11.30 0.30 26.28
C TYR A 149 -12.22 1.29 25.58
N ILE A 150 -13.30 0.81 24.94
CA ILE A 150 -14.20 1.66 24.17
C ILE A 150 -15.42 2.02 25.02
N LEU A 151 -15.68 3.31 25.15
CA LEU A 151 -16.89 3.81 25.82
C LEU A 151 -18.14 3.40 25.04
N LYS A 152 -19.20 3.08 25.80
CA LYS A 152 -20.52 2.78 25.23
C LYS A 152 -20.99 3.89 24.30
N GLY A 153 -21.50 3.52 23.13
CA GLY A 153 -21.93 4.44 22.06
C GLY A 153 -20.79 4.93 21.13
N LYS A 154 -19.55 4.48 21.35
CA LYS A 154 -18.39 4.79 20.47
C LYS A 154 -17.77 3.55 19.84
N GLU A 155 -18.42 2.39 19.93
CA GLU A 155 -17.97 1.08 19.47
C GLU A 155 -17.64 1.11 17.98
N PHE A 156 -18.63 1.46 17.15
CA PHE A 156 -18.49 1.47 15.69
C PHE A 156 -17.29 2.30 15.22
N LYS A 157 -17.17 3.53 15.71
CA LYS A 157 -16.09 4.44 15.31
C LYS A 157 -14.70 3.92 15.71
N ASN A 158 -14.57 3.31 16.89
CA ASN A 158 -13.27 2.86 17.37
C ASN A 158 -12.89 1.48 16.82
N LEU A 159 -13.85 0.57 16.64
CA LEU A 159 -13.61 -0.70 15.96
C LEU A 159 -13.24 -0.47 14.50
N ALA A 160 -13.91 0.46 13.80
CA ALA A 160 -13.54 0.83 12.44
C ALA A 160 -12.07 1.26 12.32
N LYS A 161 -11.55 2.01 13.30
CA LYS A 161 -10.13 2.40 13.35
C LYS A 161 -9.18 1.21 13.56
N VAL A 162 -9.54 0.28 14.44
CA VAL A 162 -8.75 -0.94 14.69
C VAL A 162 -8.66 -1.79 13.43
N TYR A 163 -9.78 -2.00 12.75
CA TYR A 163 -9.86 -2.80 11.52
C TYR A 163 -9.18 -2.10 10.35
N GLN A 164 -9.34 -0.78 10.23
CA GLN A 164 -8.60 0.03 9.26
C GLN A 164 -7.08 -0.12 9.45
N ALA A 165 -6.59 -0.03 10.69
CA ALA A 165 -5.16 -0.17 10.97
C ALA A 165 -4.61 -1.53 10.51
N LEU A 166 -5.32 -2.62 10.85
CA LEU A 166 -4.94 -3.96 10.44
C LEU A 166 -5.00 -4.13 8.92
N ARG A 167 -6.07 -3.65 8.28
CA ARG A 167 -6.22 -3.72 6.81
C ARG A 167 -5.05 -3.04 6.11
N ILE A 168 -4.69 -1.83 6.55
CA ILE A 168 -3.57 -1.06 6.00
C ILE A 168 -2.26 -1.82 6.18
N ALA A 169 -2.02 -2.39 7.36
CA ALA A 169 -0.81 -3.16 7.65
C ALA A 169 -0.74 -4.45 6.83
N VAL A 170 -1.85 -5.19 6.70
CA VAL A 170 -1.91 -6.40 5.88
C VAL A 170 -1.64 -6.07 4.43
N ASN A 171 -2.26 -5.04 3.87
CA ASN A 171 -2.19 -4.79 2.42
C ASN A 171 -1.06 -3.84 2.01
N ASN A 172 -0.13 -3.53 2.93
CA ASN A 172 0.97 -2.59 2.72
C ASN A 172 0.52 -1.27 2.05
N GLU A 173 -0.68 -0.79 2.38
CA GLU A 173 -1.34 0.31 1.64
C GLU A 173 -0.49 1.59 1.66
N VAL A 174 0.17 1.86 2.79
CA VAL A 174 1.02 3.05 2.97
C VAL A 174 2.25 3.01 2.06
N ASP A 175 2.98 1.89 2.02
CA ASP A 175 4.22 1.82 1.25
C ASP A 175 3.92 1.72 -0.25
N ASN A 176 2.84 1.02 -0.62
CA ASN A 176 2.34 1.02 -2.00
C ASN A 176 1.99 2.44 -2.47
N LEU A 177 1.35 3.25 -1.62
CA LEU A 177 1.04 4.65 -1.94
C LEU A 177 2.32 5.49 -2.08
N LYS A 178 3.29 5.35 -1.19
CA LYS A 178 4.57 6.06 -1.31
C LYS A 178 5.30 5.70 -2.61
N MET A 179 5.37 4.41 -2.94
CA MET A 179 5.95 3.93 -4.19
C MET A 179 5.22 4.51 -5.41
N LEU A 180 3.88 4.51 -5.39
CA LEU A 180 3.08 5.10 -6.44
C LEU A 180 3.39 6.59 -6.63
N ILE A 181 3.47 7.37 -5.56
CA ILE A 181 3.78 8.81 -5.62
C ILE A 181 5.19 9.03 -6.17
N ASP A 182 6.18 8.26 -5.70
CA ASP A 182 7.57 8.39 -6.12
C ASP A 182 7.73 8.09 -7.62
N GLU A 183 7.18 6.98 -8.08
CA GLU A 183 7.21 6.59 -9.50
C GLU A 183 6.39 7.53 -10.38
N ALA A 184 5.21 7.97 -9.91
CA ALA A 184 4.39 8.95 -10.63
C ALA A 184 5.10 10.29 -10.76
N TYR A 185 5.74 10.78 -9.70
CA TYR A 185 6.48 12.05 -9.74
C TYR A 185 7.67 11.99 -10.70
N LYS A 186 8.48 10.92 -10.60
CA LYS A 186 9.60 10.70 -11.53
C LYS A 186 9.13 10.75 -12.98
N SER A 187 7.95 10.19 -13.26
CA SER A 187 7.38 10.07 -14.62
C SER A 187 6.98 11.36 -15.30
N LEU A 188 6.96 12.48 -14.58
CA LEU A 188 6.49 13.75 -15.14
C LEU A 188 7.57 14.41 -15.99
N ASN A 189 7.15 14.96 -17.13
CA ASN A 189 7.94 15.95 -17.84
C ASN A 189 8.18 17.20 -16.96
N PRO A 190 9.26 17.98 -17.19
CA PRO A 190 9.39 19.30 -16.58
C PRO A 190 8.12 20.15 -16.81
N GLY A 191 7.48 20.61 -15.74
CA GLY A 191 6.21 21.35 -15.80
C GLY A 191 4.94 20.48 -15.85
N GLY A 192 5.09 19.15 -15.86
CA GLY A 192 4.00 18.19 -15.73
C GLY A 192 3.30 18.29 -14.37
N LYS A 193 2.05 17.83 -14.31
CA LYS A 193 1.21 17.95 -13.11
C LYS A 193 0.79 16.57 -12.60
N LEU A 194 0.98 16.35 -11.31
CA LEU A 194 0.46 15.18 -10.59
C LEU A 194 -0.74 15.61 -9.75
N CYS A 195 -1.88 14.94 -9.96
CA CYS A 195 -3.09 15.13 -9.18
C CYS A 195 -3.45 13.83 -8.47
N ILE A 196 -3.58 13.90 -7.14
CA ILE A 196 -3.93 12.74 -6.30
C ILE A 196 -5.16 13.11 -5.49
N ILE A 197 -6.18 12.26 -5.56
CA ILE A 197 -7.42 12.39 -4.77
C ILE A 197 -7.40 11.30 -3.71
N THR A 198 -7.51 11.72 -2.45
CA THR A 198 -7.45 10.85 -1.27
C THR A 198 -8.81 10.81 -0.57
N PHE A 199 -9.19 9.67 0.00
CA PHE A 199 -10.51 9.47 0.63
C PHE A 199 -10.46 9.43 2.15
N ASN A 200 -9.27 9.36 2.73
CA ASN A 200 -9.08 9.46 4.16
C ASN A 200 -7.90 10.35 4.53
N SER A 201 -7.86 10.75 5.80
CA SER A 201 -6.85 11.66 6.33
C SER A 201 -5.43 11.06 6.34
N LEU A 202 -5.29 9.74 6.41
CA LEU A 202 -3.99 9.09 6.42
C LEU A 202 -3.34 9.19 5.04
N GLU A 203 -4.09 8.85 3.98
CA GLU A 203 -3.66 9.02 2.60
C GLU A 203 -3.27 10.46 2.30
N ASP A 204 -4.11 11.43 2.69
CA ASP A 204 -3.84 12.87 2.51
C ASP A 204 -2.52 13.28 3.19
N GLN A 205 -2.28 12.81 4.42
CA GLN A 205 -1.04 13.07 5.14
C GLN A 205 0.17 12.45 4.44
N ILE A 206 0.07 11.20 3.97
CA ILE A 206 1.14 10.53 3.24
C ILE A 206 1.45 11.29 1.96
N VAL A 207 0.44 11.61 1.15
CA VAL A 207 0.58 12.36 -0.10
C VAL A 207 1.25 13.70 0.14
N LYS A 208 0.77 14.49 1.12
CA LYS A 208 1.37 15.79 1.46
C LYS A 208 2.82 15.67 1.89
N ASN A 209 3.14 14.66 2.71
CA ASN A 209 4.49 14.46 3.22
C ASN A 209 5.45 13.99 2.13
N GLU A 210 5.02 13.10 1.23
CA GLU A 210 5.86 12.64 0.12
C GLU A 210 6.06 13.74 -0.93
N LEU A 211 5.01 14.46 -1.32
CA LEU A 211 5.13 15.56 -2.28
C LEU A 211 5.98 16.73 -1.77
N ARG A 212 6.00 17.00 -0.46
CA ARG A 212 6.88 18.03 0.14
C ARG A 212 8.37 17.71 0.05
N LYS A 213 8.73 16.44 -0.16
CA LYS A 213 10.14 16.00 -0.30
C LYS A 213 10.65 16.12 -1.74
N LYS A 214 9.79 16.50 -2.69
CA LYS A 214 10.04 16.49 -4.13
C LYS A 214 10.13 17.91 -4.71
#